data_AF-A0A2D9SJW1-F1
#
_entry.id   AF-A0A2D9SJW1-F1
#
_cell.length_a   1.000
_cell.length_b   1.000
_cell.length_c   1.000
_cell.angle_alpha   90.00
_cell.angle_beta   90.00
_cell.angle_gamma   90.00
#
_symmetry.space_group_name_H-M   'P 1'
#
loop_
_entity.id
_entity.type
_entity.pdbx_description
1 polymer ?
#
loop_
_entity_poly.entity_id
_entity_poly.type
_entity_poly.pdbx_seq_one_letter_code
_entity_poly.pdbx_strand_id
1 'polypeptide(L)'
;MRWLTGFIVFGIAYSLLVLAIFVKNWPSLEQPRLYGTLEQHLSTASQSAVIRIVKNPQLGTQGERYIVKPPNVLADGSFAREVIAPNGDTIVLDQNTSDEAANKIAEEYVDLLQIRVDGLGAELKVQMFFVILIPILLLILFAFFSRWIWNRIPKIGK
;
A
#
# COMPACT_ATOMS: atom_id res chain seq x y z
N MET A 1 -2.12 -35.53 24.32
CA MET A 1 -1.69 -34.96 23.03
C MET A 1 -2.76 -34.10 22.32
N ARG A 2 -4.06 -34.36 22.46
CA ARG A 2 -5.15 -33.63 21.73
C ARG A 2 -5.17 -32.11 21.92
N TRP A 3 -4.74 -31.60 23.08
CA TRP A 3 -4.72 -30.15 23.37
C TRP A 3 -3.65 -29.39 22.58
N LEU A 4 -2.49 -30.01 22.33
CA LEU A 4 -1.42 -29.43 21.51
C LEU A 4 -1.87 -29.27 20.05
N THR A 5 -2.59 -30.28 19.53
CA THR A 5 -3.17 -30.26 18.18
C THR A 5 -4.16 -29.11 18.01
N GLY A 6 -4.99 -28.82 19.02
CA GLY A 6 -5.94 -27.70 18.99
C GLY A 6 -5.26 -26.34 18.84
N PHE A 7 -4.16 -26.09 19.56
CA PHE A 7 -3.40 -24.84 19.43
C PHE A 7 -2.71 -24.71 18.08
N ILE A 8 -2.16 -25.81 17.55
CA ILE A 8 -1.50 -25.80 16.24
C ILE A 8 -2.53 -25.47 15.15
N VAL A 9 -3.69 -26.13 15.16
CA VAL A 9 -4.76 -25.87 14.18
C VAL A 9 -5.29 -24.44 14.29
N PHE A 10 -5.50 -23.93 15.51
CA PHE A 10 -5.92 -22.54 15.72
C PHE A 10 -4.87 -21.54 15.23
N GLY A 11 -3.59 -21.77 15.53
CA GLY A 11 -2.50 -20.90 15.09
C GLY A 11 -2.37 -20.85 13.57
N ILE A 12 -2.49 -21.99 12.88
CA ILE A 12 -2.49 -22.05 11.41
C ILE A 12 -3.71 -21.31 10.85
N ALA A 13 -4.92 -21.59 11.35
CA ALA A 13 -6.15 -20.95 10.88
C ALA A 13 -6.12 -19.43 11.07
N TYR A 14 -5.65 -18.96 12.23
CA TYR A 14 -5.47 -17.54 12.52
C TYR A 14 -4.45 -16.90 11.57
N SER A 15 -3.30 -17.53 11.36
CA SER A 15 -2.26 -17.02 10.46
C SER A 15 -2.76 -16.90 9.02
N LEU A 16 -3.53 -17.89 8.54
CA LEU A 16 -4.15 -17.86 7.21
C LEU A 16 -5.20 -16.75 7.09
N LEU A 17 -6.03 -16.56 8.11
CA LEU A 17 -7.04 -15.49 8.12
C LEU A 17 -6.39 -14.10 8.09
N VAL A 18 -5.36 -13.89 8.91
CA VAL A 18 -4.59 -12.64 8.90
C VAL A 18 -3.95 -12.44 7.53
N LEU A 19 -3.27 -13.46 6.98
CA LEU A 19 -2.66 -13.37 5.66
C LEU A 19 -3.68 -12.98 4.58
N ALA A 20 -4.88 -13.57 4.58
CA ALA A 20 -5.93 -13.23 3.62
C ALA A 20 -6.37 -11.76 3.71
N ILE A 21 -6.50 -11.21 4.92
CA ILE A 21 -6.83 -9.78 5.13
C ILE A 21 -5.70 -8.88 4.61
N PHE A 22 -4.44 -9.24 4.84
CA PHE A 22 -3.29 -8.46 4.38
C PHE A 22 -3.11 -8.52 2.87
N VAL A 23 -3.32 -9.68 2.23
CA VAL A 23 -3.30 -9.81 0.77
C VAL A 23 -4.40 -8.97 0.13
N LYS A 24 -5.63 -8.98 0.68
CA LYS A 24 -6.72 -8.13 0.19
C LYS A 24 -6.41 -6.63 0.33
N ASN A 25 -5.63 -6.26 1.35
CA ASN A 25 -5.29 -4.88 1.65
C ASN A 25 -3.91 -4.45 1.12
N TRP A 26 -3.30 -5.25 0.25
CA TRP A 26 -1.98 -4.96 -0.28
C TRP A 26 -1.99 -3.65 -1.09
N PRO A 27 -1.05 -2.72 -0.86
CA PRO A 27 -0.97 -1.48 -1.60
C PRO A 27 -0.58 -1.78 -3.05
N SER A 28 -1.17 -1.05 -4.00
CA SER A 28 -0.88 -1.16 -5.43
C SER A 28 -0.70 0.20 -6.05
N LEU A 29 -0.17 0.27 -7.27
CA LEU A 29 -0.06 1.53 -8.03
C LEU A 29 -1.42 2.16 -8.31
N GLU A 30 -2.47 1.35 -8.44
CA GLU A 30 -3.85 1.80 -8.64
C GLU A 30 -4.50 2.27 -7.33
N GLN A 31 -4.11 1.67 -6.20
CA GLN A 31 -4.57 2.05 -4.86
C GLN A 31 -3.40 2.25 -3.89
N PRO A 32 -2.58 3.30 -4.10
CA PRO A 32 -1.37 3.52 -3.31
C PRO A 32 -1.67 4.09 -1.91
N ARG A 33 -2.95 4.32 -1.57
CA ARG A 33 -3.41 4.88 -0.27
C ARG A 33 -2.60 6.13 0.12
N LEU A 34 -2.61 7.10 -0.79
CA LEU A 34 -1.87 8.36 -0.64
C LEU A 34 -2.54 9.27 0.39
N TYR A 35 -1.82 9.61 1.45
CA TYR A 35 -2.26 10.56 2.48
C TYR A 35 -1.66 11.97 2.30
N GLY A 36 -1.11 12.31 1.12
CA GLY A 36 -0.43 13.58 0.85
C GLY A 36 -0.37 14.00 -0.63
N THR A 37 0.47 14.99 -0.95
CA THR A 37 0.71 15.51 -2.31
C THR A 37 2.07 15.04 -2.84
N LEU A 38 2.06 14.09 -3.79
CA LEU A 38 3.30 13.60 -4.43
C LEU A 38 4.04 14.68 -5.23
N GLU A 39 3.34 15.73 -5.64
CA GLU A 39 3.86 16.87 -6.41
C GLU A 39 5.13 17.48 -5.80
N GLN A 40 5.17 17.58 -4.47
CA GLN A 40 6.27 18.19 -3.73
C GLN A 40 7.59 17.38 -3.85
N HIS A 41 7.50 16.14 -4.30
CA HIS A 41 8.63 15.22 -4.44
C HIS A 41 9.09 15.06 -5.90
N LEU A 42 8.37 15.65 -6.86
CA LEU A 42 8.85 15.78 -8.23
C LEU A 42 10.11 16.66 -8.28
N SER A 43 10.97 16.42 -9.25
CA SER A 43 12.13 17.25 -9.55
C SER A 43 11.73 18.70 -9.86
N THR A 44 12.61 19.66 -9.61
CA THR A 44 12.33 21.09 -9.83
C THR A 44 11.89 21.39 -11.26
N ALA A 45 12.46 20.68 -12.24
CA ALA A 45 12.09 20.80 -13.65
C ALA A 45 10.66 20.28 -13.91
N SER A 46 10.31 19.10 -13.39
CA SER A 46 8.98 18.51 -13.52
C SER A 46 7.92 19.32 -12.77
N GLN A 47 8.23 19.85 -11.57
CA GLN A 47 7.32 20.73 -10.83
C GLN A 47 6.97 22.00 -11.61
N SER A 48 7.94 22.59 -12.33
CA SER A 48 7.70 23.82 -13.10
C SER A 48 6.80 23.61 -14.33
N ALA A 49 6.71 22.37 -14.83
CA ALA A 49 5.89 22.00 -15.97
C ALA A 49 4.48 21.53 -15.57
N VAL A 50 4.25 21.20 -14.29
CA VAL A 50 2.94 20.76 -13.77
C VAL A 50 2.12 21.98 -13.36
N ILE A 51 0.99 22.19 -14.03
CA ILE A 51 0.02 23.25 -13.70
C ILE A 51 -0.82 22.82 -12.48
N ARG A 52 -1.33 21.59 -12.48
CA ARG A 52 -2.14 21.01 -11.41
C ARG A 52 -2.26 19.51 -11.53
N ILE A 53 -2.56 18.82 -10.43
CA ILE A 53 -2.99 17.42 -10.46
C ILE A 53 -4.46 17.33 -10.02
N VAL A 54 -5.28 16.69 -10.85
CA VAL A 54 -6.68 16.40 -10.57
C VAL A 54 -6.80 14.95 -10.12
N LYS A 55 -7.18 14.73 -8.86
CA LYS A 55 -7.37 13.38 -8.32
C LYS A 55 -8.68 12.79 -8.81
N ASN A 56 -8.63 11.76 -9.64
CA ASN A 56 -9.83 11.06 -10.09
C ASN A 56 -9.63 9.53 -10.06
N PRO A 57 -9.95 8.87 -8.93
CA PRO A 57 -9.74 7.44 -8.79
C PRO A 57 -10.57 6.57 -9.76
N GLN A 58 -11.53 7.14 -10.50
CA GLN A 58 -12.28 6.42 -11.55
C GLN A 58 -11.57 6.40 -12.91
N LEU A 59 -10.55 7.24 -13.10
CA LEU A 59 -9.79 7.35 -14.36
C LEU A 59 -8.49 6.51 -14.35
N GLY A 60 -8.30 5.62 -13.35
CA GLY A 60 -7.12 4.75 -13.28
C GLY A 60 -6.88 3.99 -14.58
N THR A 61 -5.61 3.79 -14.93
CA THR A 61 -5.18 3.30 -16.26
C THR A 61 -5.34 1.79 -16.47
N GLN A 62 -6.12 1.09 -15.64
CA GLN A 62 -6.44 -0.36 -15.71
C GLN A 62 -5.30 -1.23 -16.29
N GLY A 63 -4.11 -1.18 -15.68
CA GLY A 63 -2.95 -1.98 -16.09
C GLY A 63 -1.93 -1.30 -17.01
N GLU A 64 -2.20 -0.11 -17.57
CA GLU A 64 -1.16 0.68 -18.23
C GLU A 64 -0.34 1.49 -17.22
N ARG A 65 0.95 1.70 -17.51
CA ARG A 65 1.86 2.39 -16.59
C ARG A 65 1.56 3.89 -16.47
N TYR A 66 1.03 4.51 -17.53
CA TYR A 66 0.46 5.86 -17.58
C TYR A 66 -0.13 6.08 -18.98
N ILE A 67 -1.04 7.06 -19.13
CA ILE A 67 -1.59 7.47 -20.42
C ILE A 67 -1.27 8.95 -20.65
N VAL A 68 -0.53 9.27 -21.72
CA VAL A 68 -0.33 10.66 -22.15
C VAL A 68 -1.38 11.01 -23.20
N LYS A 69 -2.26 11.95 -22.88
CA LYS A 69 -3.24 12.46 -23.84
C LYS A 69 -2.61 13.48 -24.77
N PRO A 70 -3.11 13.59 -26.01
CA PRO A 70 -2.76 14.71 -26.88
C PRO A 70 -3.18 16.04 -26.24
N PRO A 71 -2.53 17.16 -26.60
CA PRO A 71 -2.89 18.49 -26.09
C PRO A 71 -4.36 18.78 -26.37
N ASN A 72 -5.11 19.13 -25.33
CA ASN A 72 -6.51 19.52 -25.45
C ASN A 72 -6.68 20.99 -25.05
N VAL A 73 -7.65 21.64 -25.69
CA VAL A 73 -8.07 22.99 -25.34
C VAL A 73 -8.88 22.91 -24.05
N LEU A 74 -8.38 23.54 -23.00
CA LEU A 74 -9.08 23.72 -21.74
C LEU A 74 -10.25 24.70 -21.91
N ALA A 75 -11.20 24.68 -20.98
CA ALA A 75 -12.41 25.52 -21.03
C ALA A 75 -12.12 27.04 -21.01
N ASP A 76 -10.91 27.43 -20.60
CA ASP A 76 -10.41 28.81 -20.59
C ASP A 76 -9.68 29.21 -21.90
N GLY A 77 -9.62 28.31 -22.89
CA GLY A 77 -8.94 28.52 -24.16
C GLY A 77 -7.43 28.27 -24.14
N SER A 78 -6.84 27.88 -22.99
CA SER A 78 -5.44 27.47 -22.91
C SER A 78 -5.26 26.03 -23.41
N PHE A 79 -4.08 25.71 -23.93
CA PHE A 79 -3.73 24.33 -24.27
C PHE A 79 -3.08 23.68 -23.07
N ALA A 80 -3.53 22.49 -22.68
CA ALA A 80 -2.82 21.72 -21.68
C ALA A 80 -2.69 20.29 -22.14
N ARG A 81 -1.58 19.69 -21.74
CA ARG A 81 -1.37 18.26 -21.91
C ARG A 81 -1.74 17.55 -20.63
N GLU A 82 -2.43 16.43 -20.75
CA GLU A 82 -2.85 15.64 -19.59
C GLU A 82 -2.11 14.31 -19.59
N VAL A 83 -1.57 13.94 -18.43
CA VAL A 83 -1.05 12.60 -18.16
C VAL A 83 -1.94 11.95 -17.11
N ILE A 84 -2.47 10.77 -17.39
CA ILE A 84 -3.22 9.98 -16.42
C ILE A 84 -2.25 8.95 -15.82
N ALA A 85 -2.10 8.99 -14.51
CA ALA A 85 -1.30 8.04 -13.74
C ALA A 85 -2.13 6.79 -13.34
N PRO A 86 -1.47 5.68 -12.92
CA PRO A 86 -2.13 4.44 -12.54
C PRO A 86 -3.19 4.56 -11.45
N ASN A 87 -2.99 5.47 -10.50
CA ASN A 87 -3.92 5.76 -9.42
C ASN A 87 -5.13 6.61 -9.87
N GLY A 88 -5.21 6.98 -11.15
CA GLY A 88 -6.25 7.83 -11.73
C GLY A 88 -5.99 9.33 -11.56
N ASP A 89 -4.85 9.72 -11.01
CA ASP A 89 -4.47 11.13 -10.93
C ASP A 89 -4.16 11.67 -12.33
N THR A 90 -4.79 12.78 -12.69
CA THR A 90 -4.57 13.47 -13.96
C THR A 90 -3.63 14.64 -13.74
N ILE A 91 -2.41 14.53 -14.22
CA ILE A 91 -1.38 15.56 -14.19
C ILE A 91 -1.58 16.47 -15.40
N VAL A 92 -1.93 17.73 -15.15
CA VAL A 92 -2.09 18.75 -16.18
C VAL A 92 -0.77 19.50 -16.32
N LEU A 93 -0.21 19.47 -17.54
CA LEU A 93 1.09 20.03 -17.89
C LEU A 93 0.95 21.31 -18.71
N ASP A 94 1.96 22.16 -18.65
CA ASP A 94 2.06 23.39 -19.44
C ASP A 94 2.04 23.11 -20.96
N GLN A 95 1.48 24.05 -21.71
CA GLN A 95 1.36 24.03 -23.17
C GLN A 95 2.70 23.90 -23.89
N ASN A 96 3.79 24.36 -23.26
CA ASN A 96 5.13 24.30 -23.81
C ASN A 96 5.83 22.94 -23.58
N THR A 97 5.17 22.01 -22.89
CA THR A 97 5.76 20.71 -22.54
C THR A 97 5.78 19.77 -23.75
N SER A 98 6.98 19.38 -24.18
CA SER A 98 7.17 18.42 -25.28
C SER A 98 6.69 17.01 -24.94
N ASP A 99 6.52 16.14 -25.95
CA ASP A 99 6.12 14.73 -25.75
C ASP A 99 7.12 13.98 -24.88
N GLU A 100 8.41 14.22 -25.12
CA GLU A 100 9.49 13.62 -24.35
C GLU A 100 9.48 14.10 -22.89
N ALA A 101 9.24 15.40 -22.66
CA ALA A 101 9.16 15.95 -21.32
C ALA A 101 7.92 15.42 -20.56
N ALA A 102 6.78 15.31 -21.23
CA ALA A 102 5.56 14.75 -20.64
C ALA A 102 5.75 13.29 -20.21
N ASN A 103 6.41 12.47 -21.05
CA ASN A 103 6.74 11.09 -20.69
C ASN A 103 7.71 11.01 -19.50
N LYS A 104 8.74 11.86 -19.44
CA LYS A 104 9.67 11.91 -18.29
C LYS A 104 8.95 12.29 -16.99
N ILE A 105 8.06 13.27 -17.03
CA ILE A 105 7.26 13.67 -15.86
C ILE A 105 6.32 12.53 -15.43
N ALA A 106 5.71 11.84 -16.40
CA ALA A 106 4.87 10.68 -16.13
C ALA A 106 5.65 9.55 -15.44
N GLU A 107 6.83 9.20 -15.97
CA GLU A 107 7.70 8.19 -15.39
C GLU A 107 8.16 8.56 -13.98
N GLU A 108 8.60 9.80 -13.78
CA GLU A 108 9.02 10.28 -12.46
C GLU A 108 7.87 10.19 -11.44
N TYR A 109 6.65 10.58 -11.84
CA TYR A 109 5.49 10.47 -10.98
C TYR A 109 5.14 9.02 -10.64
N VAL A 110 5.20 8.12 -11.62
CA VAL A 110 4.97 6.68 -11.41
C VAL A 110 6.04 6.06 -10.52
N ASP A 111 7.29 6.46 -10.66
CA ASP A 111 8.38 5.97 -9.81
C ASP A 111 8.18 6.43 -8.35
N LEU A 112 7.72 7.67 -8.13
CA LEU A 112 7.33 8.14 -6.80
C LEU A 112 6.15 7.34 -6.24
N LEU A 113 5.15 6.99 -7.06
CA LEU A 113 4.06 6.11 -6.66
C LEU A 113 4.59 4.72 -6.27
N GLN A 114 5.51 4.16 -7.05
CA GLN A 114 6.10 2.85 -6.80
C GLN A 114 6.88 2.85 -5.48
N ILE A 115 7.74 3.85 -5.23
CA ILE A 115 8.47 4.01 -3.97
C ILE A 115 7.51 4.06 -2.79
N ARG A 116 6.38 4.77 -2.94
CA ARG A 116 5.37 4.86 -1.88
C ARG A 116 4.66 3.52 -1.64
N VAL A 117 4.30 2.81 -2.70
CA VAL A 117 3.70 1.47 -2.62
C VAL A 117 4.65 0.49 -1.96
N ASP A 118 5.94 0.52 -2.32
CA ASP A 118 6.97 -0.35 -1.74
C ASP A 118 7.18 -0.05 -0.25
N GLY A 119 7.22 1.24 0.12
CA GLY A 119 7.29 1.67 1.51
C GLY A 119 6.10 1.17 2.35
N LEU A 120 4.88 1.37 1.86
CA LEU A 120 3.67 0.86 2.52
C LEU A 120 3.66 -0.67 2.57
N GLY A 121 4.12 -1.34 1.51
CA GLY A 121 4.25 -2.79 1.47
C GLY A 121 5.23 -3.32 2.52
N ALA A 122 6.34 -2.62 2.74
CA ALA A 122 7.30 -2.95 3.80
C ALA A 122 6.70 -2.76 5.20
N GLU A 123 6.00 -1.65 5.44
CA GLU A 123 5.29 -1.40 6.71
C GLU A 123 4.24 -2.47 7.00
N LEU A 124 3.42 -2.82 6.01
CA LEU A 124 2.41 -3.88 6.12
C LEU A 124 3.05 -5.26 6.39
N LYS A 125 4.20 -5.59 5.79
CA LYS A 125 4.94 -6.82 6.10
C LYS A 125 5.35 -6.86 7.57
N VAL A 126 5.89 -5.77 8.10
CA VAL A 126 6.31 -5.66 9.50
C VAL A 126 5.08 -5.78 10.43
N GLN A 127 3.99 -5.08 10.10
CA GLN A 127 2.75 -5.18 10.87
C GLN A 127 2.20 -6.60 10.87
N MET A 128 2.15 -7.27 9.71
CA MET A 128 1.72 -8.66 9.58
C MET A 128 2.55 -9.59 10.46
N PHE A 129 3.87 -9.41 10.48
CA PHE A 129 4.77 -10.18 11.34
C PHE A 129 4.38 -10.05 12.82
N PHE A 130 4.16 -8.83 13.32
CA PHE A 130 3.76 -8.62 14.72
C PHE A 130 2.35 -9.13 15.02
N VAL A 131 1.39 -8.94 14.11
CA VAL A 131 -0.01 -9.40 14.27
C VAL A 131 -0.11 -10.93 14.33
N ILE A 132 0.81 -11.64 13.67
CA ILE A 132 0.92 -13.11 13.75
C ILE A 132 1.73 -13.54 14.98
N LEU A 133 2.90 -12.93 15.19
CA LEU A 133 3.84 -13.35 16.23
C LEU A 133 3.31 -13.14 17.65
N ILE A 134 2.74 -11.97 17.94
CA ILE A 134 2.30 -11.61 19.31
C ILE A 134 1.26 -12.61 19.83
N PRO A 135 0.17 -12.94 19.10
CA PRO A 135 -0.79 -13.93 19.56
C PRO A 135 -0.18 -15.33 19.76
N ILE A 136 0.74 -15.75 18.89
CA ILE A 136 1.42 -17.05 19.03
C ILE A 136 2.25 -17.07 20.32
N LEU A 137 3.02 -16.01 20.59
CA LEU A 137 3.78 -15.89 21.83
C LEU A 137 2.88 -15.88 23.07
N LEU A 138 1.75 -15.15 23.02
CA LEU A 138 0.77 -15.12 24.10
C LEU A 138 0.15 -16.50 24.36
N LEU A 139 -0.15 -17.27 23.31
CA LEU A 139 -0.65 -18.64 23.43
C LEU A 139 0.39 -19.58 24.07
N ILE A 140 1.66 -19.47 23.68
CA ILE A 140 2.75 -20.26 24.26
C ILE A 140 2.94 -19.90 25.73
N LEU A 141 2.99 -18.61 26.07
CA LEU A 141 3.09 -18.14 27.45
C LEU A 141 1.90 -18.61 28.28
N PHE A 142 0.68 -18.48 27.77
CA PHE A 142 -0.52 -18.97 28.44
C PHE A 142 -0.44 -20.47 28.73
N ALA A 143 -0.03 -21.28 27.75
CA ALA A 143 0.12 -22.73 27.93
C ALA A 143 1.19 -23.07 28.98
N PHE A 144 2.31 -22.33 28.98
CA PHE A 144 3.39 -22.50 29.95
C PHE A 144 2.94 -22.14 31.37
N PHE A 145 2.33 -20.96 31.55
CA PHE A 145 1.82 -20.51 32.85
C PHE A 145 0.71 -21.41 33.38
N SER A 146 -0.22 -21.84 32.52
CA SER A 146 -1.27 -22.79 32.88
C SER A 146 -0.68 -24.08 33.46
N ARG A 147 0.35 -24.64 32.81
CA ARG A 147 1.05 -25.85 33.29
C ARG A 147 1.85 -25.60 34.57
N TRP A 148 2.51 -24.44 34.67
CA TRP A 148 3.26 -24.07 35.87
C TRP A 148 2.36 -23.95 37.10
N ILE A 149 1.21 -23.26 36.96
CA ILE A 149 0.18 -23.14 38.01
C ILE A 149 -0.35 -24.54 38.38
N TRP A 150 -0.72 -25.34 37.39
CA TRP A 150 -1.25 -26.69 37.64
C TRP A 150 -0.29 -27.58 38.43
N ASN A 151 1.02 -27.48 38.19
CA ASN A 151 2.03 -28.23 38.92
C ASN A 151 2.31 -27.68 40.33
N ARG A 152 1.95 -26.42 40.60
CA ARG A 152 2.13 -25.74 41.89
C ARG A 152 0.94 -25.89 42.81
N ILE A 153 -0.25 -26.23 42.30
CA ILE A 153 -1.41 -26.56 43.12
C ILE A 153 -1.08 -27.86 43.88
N PRO A 154 -0.93 -27.83 45.22
CA PRO A 154 -0.78 -29.07 45.98
C PRO A 154 -2.01 -29.93 45.69
N LYS A 155 -1.79 -31.22 45.40
CA LYS A 155 -2.89 -32.18 45.31
C LYS A 155 -3.56 -32.24 46.68
N ILE A 156 -4.58 -31.42 46.90
CA ILE A 156 -5.46 -31.54 48.06
C ILE A 156 -6.25 -32.83 47.81
N GLY A 157 -5.79 -33.93 48.41
CA GLY A 157 -6.36 -35.26 48.22
C GLY A 157 -5.32 -36.37 47.99
N LYS A 158 -4.32 -36.47 48.87
CA LYS A 158 -3.78 -37.77 49.29
C LYS A 158 -3.64 -37.75 50.80
#